data_AF-A0A7W7VLJ2-F1
#
_entry.id   AF-A0A7W7VLJ2-F1
#
_cell.length_a   1.000
_cell.length_b   1.000
_cell.length_c   1.000
_cell.angle_alpha   90.00
_cell.angle_beta   90.00
_cell.angle_gamma   90.00
#
_symmetry.space_group_name_H-M   'P 1'
#
loop_
_entity.id
_entity.type
_entity.pdbx_description
1 polymer ?
#
loop_
_entity_poly.entity_id
_entity_poly.type
_entity_poly.pdbx_seq_one_letter_code
_entity_poly.pdbx_strand_id
1 'polypeptide(L)'
;MYGFSVIYLYFSQQQPQNFGVGKLDVISAFYFGWATAMTYGDLDPITPLGKVLVMMQLALNFIYALFLLSAFAGAIQTAGRSSNSSSND
;
A
#
# COMPACT_ATOMS: atom_id res chain seq x y z
N MET A 1 -2.94 1.76 -3.73
CA MET A 1 -4.08 1.01 -3.16
C MET A 1 -5.10 0.60 -4.21
N TYR A 2 -5.92 1.50 -4.76
CA TYR A 2 -6.96 1.15 -5.76
C TYR A 2 -6.42 0.33 -6.96
N GLY A 3 -5.29 0.72 -7.55
CA GLY A 3 -4.70 -0.01 -8.68
C GLY A 3 -4.34 -1.46 -8.36
N PHE A 4 -3.78 -1.72 -7.17
CA PHE A 4 -3.47 -3.08 -6.73
C PHE A 4 -4.74 -3.91 -6.45
N SER A 5 -5.77 -3.31 -5.86
CA SER A 5 -7.06 -3.96 -5.65
C SER A 5 -7.70 -4.42 -6.96
N VAL A 6 -7.63 -3.60 -8.01
CA VAL A 6 -8.12 -3.96 -9.35
C VAL A 6 -7.27 -5.09 -9.96
N ILE A 7 -5.94 -5.03 -9.83
CA ILE A 7 -5.04 -6.09 -10.31
C ILE A 7 -5.35 -7.42 -9.63
N TYR A 8 -5.54 -7.42 -8.30
CA TYR A 8 -5.88 -8.64 -7.56
C TYR A 8 -7.24 -9.20 -7.95
N LEU A 9 -8.25 -8.34 -8.13
CA LEU A 9 -9.56 -8.76 -8.61
C LEU A 9 -9.44 -9.46 -9.97
N TYR A 10 -8.75 -8.85 -10.92
CA TYR A 10 -8.51 -9.40 -12.25
C TYR A 10 -7.78 -10.74 -12.20
N PHE A 11 -6.71 -10.83 -11.41
CA PHE A 11 -5.93 -12.07 -11.24
C PHE A 11 -6.74 -13.19 -10.57
N SER A 12 -7.62 -12.86 -9.63
CA SER A 12 -8.48 -13.85 -8.98
C SER A 12 -9.58 -14.39 -9.90
N GLN A 13 -10.03 -13.58 -10.88
CA GLN A 13 -11.01 -14.01 -11.88
C GLN A 13 -10.40 -15.00 -12.88
N GLN A 14 -9.12 -14.81 -13.22
CA GLN A 14 -8.37 -15.68 -14.13
C GLN A 14 -7.98 -17.00 -13.45
N GLN A 15 -7.52 -16.92 -12.21
CA GLN A 15 -7.03 -18.06 -11.44
C GLN A 15 -7.49 -17.92 -9.97
N PRO A 16 -8.66 -18.47 -9.62
CA PRO A 16 -9.22 -18.39 -8.28
C PRO A 16 -8.27 -18.93 -7.21
N GLN A 17 -7.48 -19.94 -7.53
CA GLN A 17 -6.49 -20.55 -6.64
C GLN A 17 -5.31 -19.63 -6.25
N ASN A 18 -5.23 -18.40 -6.77
CA ASN A 18 -4.16 -17.47 -6.43
C ASN A 18 -4.19 -17.03 -4.95
N PHE A 19 -5.35 -17.07 -4.31
CA PHE A 19 -5.56 -16.56 -2.95
C PHE A 19 -6.25 -17.61 -2.08
N GLY A 20 -5.96 -17.59 -0.76
CA GLY A 20 -6.50 -18.52 0.23
C GLY A 20 -8.02 -18.70 0.23
N VAL A 21 -8.74 -17.66 -0.18
CA VAL A 21 -10.20 -17.58 -0.18
C VAL A 21 -10.83 -17.88 -1.55
N GLY A 22 -10.01 -18.24 -2.54
CA GLY A 22 -10.48 -18.47 -3.90
C GLY A 22 -10.69 -17.15 -4.67
N LYS A 23 -11.82 -17.07 -5.38
CA LYS A 23 -12.17 -15.89 -6.20
C LYS A 23 -12.49 -14.71 -5.27
N LEU A 24 -11.74 -13.61 -5.42
CA LEU A 24 -12.01 -12.40 -4.66
C LEU A 24 -13.21 -11.67 -5.28
N ASP A 25 -14.11 -11.22 -4.41
CA ASP A 25 -15.11 -10.23 -4.74
C ASP A 25 -14.49 -8.81 -4.65
N VAL A 26 -15.15 -7.80 -5.22
CA VAL A 26 -14.62 -6.43 -5.31
C VAL A 26 -14.20 -5.90 -3.94
N ILE A 27 -15.08 -6.03 -2.95
CA ILE A 27 -14.84 -5.56 -1.57
C ILE A 27 -13.64 -6.28 -0.95
N SER A 28 -13.58 -7.61 -1.09
CA SER A 28 -12.48 -8.41 -0.58
C SER A 28 -11.15 -8.13 -1.28
N ALA A 29 -11.14 -7.73 -2.56
CA ALA A 29 -9.94 -7.29 -3.26
C ALA A 29 -9.43 -5.92 -2.76
N PHE A 30 -10.34 -5.01 -2.42
CA PHE A 30 -10.00 -3.76 -1.74
C PHE A 30 -9.42 -4.01 -0.36
N TYR A 31 -10.12 -4.81 0.43
CA TYR A 31 -9.68 -5.20 1.75
C TYR A 31 -8.31 -5.87 1.69
N PHE A 32 -8.08 -6.83 0.79
CA PHE A 32 -6.80 -7.49 0.62
C PHE A 32 -5.65 -6.53 0.32
N GLY A 33 -5.88 -5.55 -0.58
CA GLY A 33 -4.89 -4.51 -0.85
C GLY A 33 -4.55 -3.67 0.38
N TRP A 34 -5.55 -3.33 1.19
CA TRP A 34 -5.38 -2.58 2.45
C TRP A 34 -4.69 -3.42 3.54
N ALA A 35 -5.18 -4.64 3.75
CA ALA A 35 -4.64 -5.62 4.68
C ALA A 35 -3.16 -5.87 4.40
N THR A 36 -2.81 -6.12 3.13
CA THR A 36 -1.41 -6.29 2.69
C THR A 36 -0.56 -5.05 2.98
N ALA A 37 -1.10 -3.85 2.78
CA ALA A 37 -0.38 -2.61 3.07
C ALA A 37 -0.12 -2.40 4.57
N MET A 38 -1.06 -2.85 5.40
CA MET A 38 -0.96 -2.82 6.86
C MET A 38 -0.35 -4.09 7.45
N THR A 39 0.14 -5.00 6.61
CA THR A 39 0.74 -6.29 7.00
C THR A 39 -0.19 -7.20 7.84
N TYR A 40 -1.50 -7.11 7.60
CA TYR A 40 -2.45 -8.12 8.09
C TYR A 40 -2.31 -9.41 7.27
N GLY A 41 -2.34 -10.56 7.95
CA GLY A 41 -2.14 -11.90 7.37
C GLY A 41 -3.39 -12.77 7.38
N ASP A 42 -4.58 -12.17 7.23
CA ASP A 42 -5.83 -12.94 7.18
C ASP A 42 -6.11 -13.54 5.79
N LEU A 43 -5.50 -12.95 4.76
CA LEU A 43 -5.55 -13.38 3.37
C LEU A 43 -4.12 -13.58 2.88
N ASP A 44 -3.80 -14.80 2.45
CA ASP A 44 -2.47 -15.14 1.97
C ASP A 44 -2.45 -15.49 0.48
N PRO A 45 -1.44 -15.01 -0.27
CA PRO A 45 -1.20 -15.49 -1.63
C PRO A 45 -0.67 -16.94 -1.58
N ILE A 46 -1.40 -17.87 -2.21
CA ILE A 46 -1.00 -19.28 -2.25
C ILE A 46 0.01 -19.49 -3.39
N THR A 47 -0.27 -18.94 -4.56
CA THR A 47 0.51 -19.22 -5.77
C THR A 47 1.80 -18.39 -5.83
N PRO A 48 2.85 -18.89 -6.54
CA PRO A 48 4.08 -18.13 -6.74
C PRO A 48 3.84 -16.75 -7.36
N LEU A 49 2.89 -16.66 -8.28
CA LEU A 49 2.56 -15.41 -8.97
C LEU A 49 1.86 -14.41 -8.04
N GLY A 50 0.93 -14.88 -7.20
CA GLY A 50 0.30 -14.05 -6.16
C GLY A 50 1.33 -13.50 -5.17
N LYS A 51 2.31 -14.32 -4.77
CA LYS A 51 3.41 -13.91 -3.88
C LYS A 51 4.25 -12.80 -4.49
N VAL A 52 4.60 -12.92 -5.78
CA VAL A 52 5.38 -11.88 -6.50
C VAL A 52 4.62 -10.56 -6.57
N LEU A 53 3.31 -10.59 -6.85
CA LEU A 53 2.47 -9.38 -6.87
C LEU A 53 2.40 -8.70 -5.50
N VAL A 54 2.23 -9.48 -4.43
CA VAL A 54 2.23 -8.96 -3.05
C VAL A 54 3.58 -8.36 -2.67
N MET A 55 4.69 -9.02 -3.03
CA MET A 55 6.05 -8.50 -2.81
C MET A 55 6.27 -7.17 -3.53
N MET A 56 5.82 -7.04 -4.78
CA MET A 56 5.88 -5.78 -5.53
C MET A 56 5.05 -4.67 -4.87
N GLN A 57 3.85 -5.00 -4.38
CA GLN A 57 3.03 -4.04 -3.64
C GLN A 57 3.76 -3.53 -2.39
N LEU A 58 4.34 -4.44 -1.60
CA LEU A 58 5.05 -4.07 -0.36
C LEU A 58 6.24 -3.15 -0.64
N ALA A 59 7.05 -3.45 -1.67
CA ALA A 59 8.18 -2.62 -2.06
C ALA A 59 7.74 -1.19 -2.45
N LEU A 60 6.68 -1.07 -3.25
CA LEU A 60 6.14 0.22 -3.68
C LEU A 60 5.51 1.01 -2.53
N ASN A 61 4.82 0.34 -1.61
CA ASN A 61 4.29 0.97 -0.41
C ASN A 61 5.41 1.54 0.47
N PHE A 62 6.52 0.82 0.60
CA PHE A 62 7.67 1.28 1.37
C PHE A 62 8.31 2.52 0.76
N ILE A 63 8.51 2.53 -0.57
CA ILE A 63 9.00 3.71 -1.29
C ILE A 63 8.06 4.90 -1.10
N TYR A 64 6.74 4.68 -1.24
CA TYR A 64 5.74 5.73 -1.04
C TYR A 64 5.77 6.29 0.39
N ALA A 65 5.88 5.43 1.41
CA ALA A 65 5.99 5.85 2.80
C ALA A 65 7.24 6.70 3.06
N LEU A 66 8.39 6.33 2.49
CA LEU A 66 9.63 7.11 2.60
C LEU A 66 9.49 8.49 1.94
N PHE A 67 8.89 8.55 0.76
CA PHE A 67 8.62 9.82 0.06
C PHE A 67 7.70 10.72 0.89
N LEU A 68 6.62 10.16 1.43
CA LEU A 68 5.66 10.89 2.24
C LEU A 68 6.32 11.39 3.53
N LEU A 69 7.09 10.56 4.23
CA LEU A 69 7.86 10.95 5.41
C LEU A 69 8.84 12.10 5.10
N SER A 70 9.55 12.02 3.97
CA SER A 70 10.45 13.08 3.51
C SER A 70 9.71 14.40 3.25
N ALA A 71 8.54 14.34 2.61
CA ALA A 71 7.71 15.51 2.37
C ALA A 71 7.20 16.14 3.69
N PHE A 72 6.76 15.32 4.65
CA PHE A 72 6.35 15.79 5.97
C PHE A 72 7.51 16.41 6.75
N ALA A 73 8.68 15.78 6.76
CA ALA A 73 9.88 16.33 7.39
C ALA A 73 10.26 17.69 6.77
N GLY A 74 10.20 17.81 5.44
CA GLY A 74 10.42 19.07 4.74
C GLY A 74 9.39 20.16 5.09
N ALA A 75 8.10 19.79 5.21
CA ALA A 75 7.04 20.71 5.61
C ALA A 75 7.24 21.23 7.05
N ILE A 76 7.59 20.34 7.99
CA ILE A 76 7.87 20.72 9.39
C ILE A 76 9.08 21.65 9.47
N GLN A 77 10.17 21.35 8.74
CA GLN A 77 11.36 22.19 8.72
C GLN A 77 11.06 23.59 8.16
N THR A 78 10.23 23.67 7.12
CA THR A 78 9.81 24.95 6.53
C THR A 78 8.94 25.76 7.49
N ALA A 79 7.98 25.11 8.16
CA ALA A 79 7.14 25.75 9.17
C ALA A 79 7.94 26.29 10.37
N GLY A 80 8.91 25.50 10.87
CA GLY A 80 9.76 25.91 11.99
C GLY A 80 10.60 27.17 11.68
N ARG A 81 11.16 27.26 10.47
CA ARG A 81 11.94 28.42 10.02
C ARG A 81 11.10 29.69 9.91
N SER A 82 9.85 29.58 9.46
CA SER A 82 8.92 30.71 9.36
C SER A 82 8.57 31.32 10.72
N SER A 83 8.40 30.51 11.76
CA SER A 83 8.06 31.02 13.10
C SER A 83 9.20 31.80 13.77
N ASN A 84 10.46 31.41 13.53
CA ASN A 84 11.61 32.10 14.13
C ASN A 84 11.88 33.47 13.49
N SER A 85 11.50 33.70 12.23
CA SER A 85 11.65 35.02 11.60
C SER A 85 10.68 36.07 12.16
N SER A 86 9.50 35.66 12.65
CA SER A 86 8.47 36.58 13.15
C SER A 86 8.69 37.05 14.60
N SER A 87 9.68 36.51 15.32
CA SER A 87 9.97 36.85 16.72
C SER A 87 11.14 37.83 16.89
N ASN A 88 11.81 38.21 15.80
CA ASN A 88 12.97 39.10 15.81
C ASN A 88 12.67 40.51 15.26
N ASP A 89 11.41 40.80 14.91
CA ASP A 89 10.90 42.13 14.54
C ASP A 89 10.05 42.69 15.70
#